data_AF-A0A965UYU5-F1
#
_entry.id   AF-A0A965UYU5-F1
#
_cell.length_a   1.000
_cell.length_b   1.000
_cell.length_c   1.000
_cell.angle_alpha   90.00
_cell.angle_beta   90.00
_cell.angle_gamma   90.00
#
_symmetry.space_group_name_H-M   'P 1'
#
loop_
_entity.id
_entity.type
_entity.pdbx_description
1 polymer ?
#
loop_
_entity_poly.entity_id
_entity_poly.type
_entity_poly.pdbx_seq_one_letter_code
_entity_poly.pdbx_strand_id
1 'polypeptide(L)'
;MSYLRKLNHISSAAGFTLLEALVAAGLTTLTTGLMYVSVLTVRDGYIHDVHRTRINGNLRSAMDILSMHIRQSGEYLPALFPAVEVIDGEPESDTLILRRGLLSEVLTLCEDASMGSSTLTLSSGDLADSACYVGNVEPMYNTVLDRVNDADSEVLRLFVFDRSTLEYEFVELEQGSLIGDEYRFSISPLSNTYSRMNTSIYLVEEMRFVNSSDDKTLSVSATHFSDESRPLAFHVDAFRVSLMMQDGETRSELSGNSGIPWKNIKRIMITLSGGDAFKDREFSSSISGEFFPRNVLSYE
;
A
#
# COMPACT_ATOMS: atom_id res chain seq x y z
N MET A 1 -74.57 -36.28 -29.24
CA MET A 1 -74.55 -35.24 -28.18
C MET A 1 -73.53 -34.19 -28.60
N SER A 2 -73.87 -33.13 -29.33
CA SER A 2 -74.80 -32.03 -28.99
C SER A 2 -74.21 -31.08 -27.92
N TYR A 3 -73.38 -30.10 -28.33
CA TYR A 3 -73.79 -28.70 -28.53
C TYR A 3 -72.56 -27.84 -28.86
N LEU A 4 -72.30 -27.67 -30.16
CA LEU A 4 -71.61 -26.52 -30.71
C LEU A 4 -72.52 -25.29 -30.49
N ARG A 5 -72.24 -24.46 -29.48
CA ARG A 5 -72.91 -23.17 -29.34
C ARG A 5 -72.05 -22.07 -29.96
N LYS A 6 -72.29 -21.86 -31.26
CA LYS A 6 -72.08 -20.58 -31.93
C LYS A 6 -72.80 -19.48 -31.14
N LEU A 7 -72.05 -18.50 -30.65
CA LEU A 7 -72.55 -17.13 -30.49
C LEU A 7 -71.58 -16.23 -31.26
N ASN A 8 -71.86 -16.09 -32.56
CA ASN A 8 -71.42 -14.96 -33.34
C ASN A 8 -72.06 -13.71 -32.72
N HIS A 9 -71.34 -13.02 -31.85
CA HIS A 9 -71.66 -11.63 -31.59
C HIS A 9 -71.13 -10.82 -32.77
N ILE A 10 -72.07 -10.36 -33.59
CA ILE A 10 -71.85 -9.35 -34.61
C ILE A 10 -71.22 -8.17 -33.89
N SER A 11 -69.94 -7.93 -34.18
CA SER A 11 -69.20 -6.75 -33.81
C SER A 11 -69.97 -5.56 -34.36
N SER A 12 -70.69 -4.86 -33.48
CA SER A 12 -71.13 -3.50 -33.76
C SER A 12 -69.85 -2.70 -34.00
N ALA A 13 -69.56 -2.44 -35.28
CA ALA A 13 -68.57 -1.46 -35.68
C ALA A 13 -69.16 -0.07 -35.37
N ALA A 14 -69.35 0.22 -34.08
CA ALA A 14 -69.47 1.58 -33.62
C ALA A 14 -68.13 2.23 -33.91
N GLY A 15 -68.05 2.91 -35.06
CA GLY A 15 -66.88 3.70 -35.40
C GLY A 15 -66.61 4.65 -34.24
N PHE A 16 -65.40 4.59 -33.70
CA PHE A 16 -64.95 5.52 -32.66
C PHE A 16 -65.27 6.94 -33.09
N THR A 17 -65.92 7.70 -32.22
CA THR A 17 -66.15 9.11 -32.50
C THR A 17 -64.79 9.82 -32.49
N LEU A 18 -64.62 10.84 -33.36
CA LEU A 18 -63.37 11.61 -33.44
C LEU A 18 -62.95 12.19 -32.08
N LEU A 19 -63.93 12.51 -31.22
CA LEU A 19 -63.72 12.97 -29.85
C LEU A 19 -63.06 11.90 -28.97
N GLU A 20 -63.56 10.65 -29.00
CA GLU A 20 -62.99 9.55 -28.20
C GLU A 20 -61.54 9.23 -28.62
N ALA A 21 -61.25 9.27 -29.92
CA ALA A 21 -59.88 9.10 -30.42
C ALA A 21 -58.93 10.20 -29.90
N LEU A 22 -59.41 11.45 -29.83
CA LEU A 22 -58.62 12.58 -29.32
C LEU A 22 -58.39 12.46 -27.81
N VAL A 23 -59.41 12.09 -27.04
CA VAL A 23 -59.27 11.85 -25.59
C VAL A 23 -58.32 10.69 -25.30
N ALA A 24 -58.45 9.58 -26.05
CA ALA A 24 -57.56 8.43 -25.92
C ALA A 24 -56.10 8.79 -26.25
N ALA A 25 -55.87 9.57 -27.32
CA ALA A 25 -54.54 10.05 -27.67
C ALA A 25 -53.97 10.98 -26.58
N GLY A 26 -54.79 11.85 -26.00
CA GLY A 26 -54.40 12.72 -24.88
C GLY A 26 -53.96 11.93 -23.65
N LEU A 27 -54.76 10.93 -23.24
CA LEU A 27 -54.42 10.05 -22.12
C LEU A 27 -53.18 9.21 -22.38
N THR A 28 -53.01 8.70 -23.61
CA THR A 28 -51.82 7.92 -24.00
C THR A 28 -50.57 8.78 -23.95
N THR A 29 -50.65 10.04 -24.39
CA THR A 29 -49.52 10.97 -24.34
C THR A 29 -49.15 11.31 -22.90
N LEU A 30 -50.14 11.55 -22.04
CA LEU A 30 -49.92 11.84 -20.62
C LEU A 30 -49.26 10.66 -19.89
N THR A 31 -49.79 9.44 -20.08
CA THR A 31 -49.24 8.23 -19.46
C THR A 31 -47.84 7.91 -19.97
N THR A 32 -47.60 8.02 -21.28
CA THR A 32 -46.25 7.87 -21.87
C THR A 32 -45.27 8.91 -21.32
N GLY A 33 -45.71 10.16 -21.16
CA GLY A 33 -44.91 11.22 -20.57
C GLY A 33 -44.47 10.91 -19.14
N LEU A 34 -45.39 10.41 -18.30
CA LEU A 34 -45.07 10.00 -16.92
C LEU A 34 -44.12 8.79 -16.87
N MET A 35 -44.33 7.81 -17.75
CA MET A 35 -43.42 6.66 -17.87
C MET A 35 -42.02 7.10 -18.28
N TYR A 36 -41.91 8.01 -19.26
CA TYR A 36 -40.64 8.54 -19.72
C TYR A 36 -39.86 9.26 -18.61
N VAL A 37 -40.52 10.14 -17.86
CA VAL A 37 -39.90 10.83 -16.71
C VAL A 37 -39.43 9.82 -15.67
N SER A 38 -40.24 8.81 -15.35
CA SER A 38 -39.87 7.77 -14.38
C SER A 38 -38.62 6.99 -14.80
N VAL A 39 -38.54 6.61 -16.08
CA VAL A 39 -37.36 5.91 -16.63
C VAL A 39 -36.10 6.79 -16.56
N LEU A 40 -36.22 8.09 -16.86
CA LEU A 40 -35.10 9.02 -16.73
C LEU A 40 -34.63 9.14 -15.28
N THR A 41 -35.54 9.25 -14.32
CA THR A 41 -35.19 9.32 -12.89
C THR A 41 -34.51 8.04 -12.41
N VAL A 42 -35.00 6.86 -12.80
CA VAL A 42 -34.38 5.58 -12.45
C VAL A 42 -32.99 5.47 -13.07
N ARG A 43 -32.82 5.89 -14.32
CA ARG A 43 -31.51 5.90 -14.99
C ARG A 43 -30.51 6.81 -14.28
N ASP A 44 -30.92 8.03 -13.92
CA ASP A 44 -30.04 8.98 -13.23
C ASP A 44 -29.65 8.46 -11.85
N GLY A 45 -30.58 7.86 -11.11
CA GLY A 45 -30.29 7.19 -9.83
C GLY A 45 -29.31 6.03 -10.00
N TYR A 46 -29.54 5.16 -10.99
CA TYR A 46 -28.64 4.05 -11.30
C TYR A 46 -27.21 4.51 -11.61
N ILE A 47 -27.05 5.54 -12.44
CA ILE A 47 -25.72 6.07 -12.78
C ILE A 47 -25.02 6.61 -11.53
N HIS A 48 -25.74 7.38 -10.71
CA HIS A 48 -25.23 7.92 -9.46
C HIS A 48 -24.73 6.80 -8.52
N ASP A 49 -25.49 5.73 -8.39
CA ASP A 49 -25.13 4.60 -7.53
C ASP A 49 -23.94 3.79 -8.07
N VAL A 50 -23.82 3.66 -9.40
CA VAL A 50 -22.65 3.03 -10.03
C VAL A 50 -21.36 3.78 -9.71
N HIS A 51 -21.33 5.11 -9.85
CA HIS A 51 -20.12 5.90 -9.53
C HIS A 51 -19.75 5.82 -8.05
N ARG A 52 -20.72 5.95 -7.13
CA ARG A 52 -20.46 5.81 -5.69
C ARG A 52 -19.97 4.42 -5.32
N THR A 53 -20.55 3.37 -5.91
CA THR A 53 -20.13 1.99 -5.67
C THR A 53 -18.72 1.74 -6.18
N ARG A 54 -18.36 2.28 -7.36
CA ARG A 54 -17.01 2.19 -7.92
C ARG A 54 -15.97 2.87 -7.02
N ILE A 55 -16.20 4.12 -6.61
CA ILE A 55 -15.29 4.85 -5.72
C ILE A 55 -15.13 4.07 -4.41
N ASN A 56 -16.23 3.71 -3.75
CA ASN A 56 -16.18 3.00 -2.47
C ASN A 56 -15.50 1.63 -2.58
N GLY A 57 -15.75 0.88 -3.65
CA GLY A 57 -15.09 -0.40 -3.90
C GLY A 57 -13.58 -0.26 -4.07
N ASN A 58 -13.15 0.75 -4.83
CA ASN A 58 -11.74 1.04 -5.05
C ASN A 58 -11.04 1.51 -3.77
N LEU A 59 -11.62 2.47 -3.03
CA LEU A 59 -11.06 2.96 -1.77
C LEU A 59 -10.97 1.84 -0.72
N ARG A 60 -11.98 0.96 -0.65
CA ARG A 60 -11.98 -0.18 0.27
C ARG A 60 -10.91 -1.20 -0.09
N SER A 61 -10.76 -1.53 -1.37
CA SER A 61 -9.70 -2.45 -1.82
C SER A 61 -8.31 -1.93 -1.47
N ALA A 62 -8.07 -0.62 -1.68
CA ALA A 62 -6.81 0.02 -1.29
C ALA A 62 -6.58 -0.04 0.23
N MET A 63 -7.64 0.23 1.01
CA MET A 63 -7.60 0.16 2.48
C MET A 63 -7.29 -1.25 2.98
N ASP A 64 -7.86 -2.28 2.37
CA ASP A 64 -7.60 -3.68 2.74
C ASP A 64 -6.12 -4.04 2.49
N ILE A 65 -5.55 -3.63 1.36
CA ILE A 65 -4.12 -3.84 1.05
C ILE A 65 -3.21 -3.07 2.01
N LEU A 66 -3.49 -1.79 2.25
CA LEU A 66 -2.76 -0.99 3.25
C LEU A 66 -2.80 -1.66 4.63
N SER A 67 -3.97 -2.14 5.05
CA SER A 67 -4.15 -2.78 6.35
C SER A 67 -3.28 -4.04 6.51
N MET A 68 -3.12 -4.81 5.45
CA MET A 68 -2.29 -6.01 5.44
C MET A 68 -0.81 -5.66 5.68
N HIS A 69 -0.29 -4.67 4.95
CA HIS A 69 1.09 -4.22 5.09
C HIS A 69 1.35 -3.53 6.43
N ILE A 70 0.41 -2.72 6.94
CA ILE A 70 0.53 -2.09 8.27
C ILE A 70 0.61 -3.17 9.36
N ARG A 71 -0.15 -4.26 9.25
CA ARG A 71 -0.10 -5.34 10.25
C ARG A 71 1.22 -6.10 10.23
N GLN A 72 1.88 -6.17 9.09
CA GLN A 72 3.16 -6.85 8.90
C GLN A 72 4.37 -5.94 9.14
N SER A 73 4.16 -4.62 9.30
CA SER A 73 5.27 -3.70 9.53
C SER A 73 5.95 -3.99 10.87
N GLY A 74 7.27 -3.88 10.87
CA GLY A 74 8.10 -4.20 12.03
C GLY A 74 8.28 -5.69 12.32
N GLU A 75 7.85 -6.60 11.42
CA GLU A 75 8.19 -8.02 11.53
C GLU A 75 9.69 -8.22 11.40
N TYR A 76 10.28 -8.96 12.35
CA TYR A 76 11.73 -9.19 12.47
C TYR A 76 12.59 -7.92 12.56
N LEU A 77 12.04 -6.81 13.07
CA LEU A 77 12.77 -5.55 13.22
C LEU A 77 12.74 -5.07 14.68
N PRO A 78 13.87 -4.57 15.23
CA PRO A 78 13.92 -4.10 16.60
C PRO A 78 13.15 -2.79 16.78
N ALA A 79 12.86 -2.41 18.02
CA ALA A 79 12.02 -1.25 18.35
C ALA A 79 12.52 0.10 17.81
N LEU A 80 13.85 0.29 17.75
CA LEU A 80 14.48 1.53 17.26
C LEU A 80 14.65 1.57 15.74
N PHE A 81 14.37 0.49 15.03
CA PHE A 81 14.43 0.46 13.58
C PHE A 81 13.33 1.35 12.98
N PRO A 82 13.54 2.10 11.89
CA PRO A 82 12.50 2.90 11.26
C PRO A 82 11.50 2.01 10.50
N ALA A 83 10.68 1.22 11.21
CA ALA A 83 9.76 0.27 10.57
C ALA A 83 8.53 0.93 9.96
N VAL A 84 8.17 2.11 10.46
CA VAL A 84 7.07 2.94 9.97
C VAL A 84 7.59 4.37 9.87
N GLU A 85 7.48 4.97 8.70
CA GLU A 85 7.70 6.41 8.51
C GLU A 85 6.48 7.04 7.84
N VAL A 86 6.20 8.28 8.24
CA VAL A 86 5.18 9.12 7.64
C VAL A 86 5.82 10.44 7.29
N ILE A 87 5.76 10.80 6.02
CA ILE A 87 6.20 12.10 5.52
C ILE A 87 4.92 12.89 5.25
N ASP A 88 4.73 13.97 6.00
CA ASP A 88 3.60 14.87 5.86
C ASP A 88 3.71 15.62 4.52
N GLY A 89 2.65 15.54 3.71
CA GLY A 89 2.61 16.13 2.38
C GLY A 89 2.01 17.52 2.31
N GLU A 90 1.52 18.10 3.42
CA GLU A 90 0.70 19.32 3.43
C GLU A 90 1.13 20.41 2.41
N PRO A 91 0.24 20.84 1.50
CA PRO A 91 -1.19 20.49 1.37
C PRO A 91 -1.46 19.23 0.51
N GLU A 92 -0.45 18.63 -0.10
CA GLU A 92 -0.54 17.41 -0.92
C GLU A 92 -0.76 16.17 -0.08
N SER A 93 -0.84 14.97 -0.67
CA SER A 93 -1.06 13.73 0.09
C SER A 93 0.19 13.26 0.82
N ASP A 94 -0.01 12.55 1.93
CA ASP A 94 1.09 12.05 2.75
C ASP A 94 1.79 10.87 2.06
N THR A 95 3.04 10.58 2.46
CA THR A 95 3.73 9.35 2.06
C THR A 95 3.87 8.42 3.27
N LEU A 96 3.43 7.17 3.10
CA LEU A 96 3.57 6.12 4.11
C LEU A 96 4.63 5.13 3.67
N ILE A 97 5.65 4.93 4.50
CA ILE A 97 6.70 3.94 4.27
C ILE A 97 6.61 2.89 5.37
N LEU A 98 6.48 1.63 4.95
CA LEU A 98 6.36 0.47 5.84
C LEU A 98 7.48 -0.50 5.53
N ARG A 99 8.13 -1.02 6.58
CA ARG A 99 9.24 -1.97 6.43
C ARG A 99 9.01 -3.23 7.25
N ARG A 100 9.47 -4.36 6.71
CA ARG A 100 9.60 -5.62 7.44
C ARG A 100 10.93 -6.30 7.11
N GLY A 101 11.51 -6.97 8.10
CA GLY A 101 12.63 -7.87 7.88
C GLY A 101 12.19 -9.11 7.13
N LEU A 102 13.04 -9.60 6.25
CA LEU A 102 12.85 -10.87 5.53
C LEU A 102 13.53 -12.05 6.23
N LEU A 103 14.32 -11.77 7.27
CA LEU A 103 15.09 -12.70 8.07
C LEU A 103 14.96 -12.32 9.55
N SER A 104 14.92 -13.32 10.43
CA SER A 104 14.87 -13.14 11.89
C SER A 104 16.21 -12.68 12.48
N GLU A 105 17.31 -13.15 11.88
CA GLU A 105 18.67 -12.82 12.25
C GLU A 105 19.14 -11.54 11.55
N VAL A 106 20.08 -10.85 12.19
CA VAL A 106 20.64 -9.59 11.71
C VAL A 106 22.14 -9.77 11.50
N LEU A 107 22.65 -9.31 10.36
CA LEU A 107 24.08 -9.26 10.09
C LEU A 107 24.71 -8.08 10.83
N THR A 108 25.92 -8.26 11.35
CA THR A 108 26.72 -7.18 11.96
C THR A 108 27.96 -6.93 11.13
N LEU A 109 28.49 -5.71 11.20
CA LEU A 109 29.77 -5.37 10.60
C LEU A 109 30.92 -5.88 11.47
N CYS A 110 31.98 -6.34 10.82
CA CYS A 110 33.22 -6.72 11.49
C CYS A 110 34.27 -5.64 11.55
N GLU A 111 34.21 -4.72 10.60
CA GLU A 111 35.12 -3.61 10.46
C GLU A 111 34.29 -2.34 10.26
N ASP A 112 34.82 -1.20 10.70
CA ASP A 112 34.18 0.08 10.43
C ASP A 112 34.14 0.31 8.91
N ALA A 113 33.01 0.78 8.40
CA ALA A 113 32.84 1.06 6.98
C ALA A 113 32.75 2.58 6.78
N SER A 114 33.75 3.18 6.12
CA SER A 114 33.75 4.61 5.83
C SER A 114 32.87 4.94 4.62
N MET A 115 32.42 6.19 4.53
CA MET A 115 31.81 6.74 3.32
C MET A 115 32.64 6.41 2.08
N GLY A 116 31.97 5.99 1.00
CA GLY A 116 32.58 5.55 -0.25
C GLY A 116 33.10 4.11 -0.26
N SER A 117 33.04 3.39 0.86
CA SER A 117 33.39 1.96 0.88
C SER A 117 32.40 1.17 0.03
N SER A 118 32.92 0.27 -0.80
CA SER A 118 32.14 -0.65 -1.65
C SER A 118 32.22 -2.10 -1.18
N THR A 119 32.65 -2.32 0.06
CA THR A 119 32.78 -3.67 0.64
C THR A 119 32.36 -3.64 2.11
N LEU A 120 31.55 -4.61 2.52
CA LEU A 120 31.18 -4.86 3.91
C LEU A 120 31.76 -6.20 4.36
N THR A 121 32.56 -6.17 5.42
CA THR A 121 33.12 -7.38 6.06
C THR A 121 32.14 -7.85 7.14
N LEU A 122 31.64 -9.08 7.05
CA LEU A 122 30.58 -9.62 7.94
C LEU A 122 31.11 -10.61 8.98
N SER A 123 32.26 -11.21 8.71
CA SER A 123 32.94 -12.13 9.62
C SER A 123 34.44 -12.04 9.41
N SER A 124 35.21 -12.38 10.44
CA SER A 124 36.63 -12.60 10.34
C SER A 124 36.96 -14.04 10.71
N GLY A 125 38.03 -14.59 10.14
CA GLY A 125 38.58 -15.88 10.55
C GLY A 125 39.20 -15.87 11.96
N ASP A 126 39.23 -14.71 12.61
CA ASP A 126 39.81 -14.54 13.93
C ASP A 126 38.79 -14.85 15.03
N LEU A 127 39.03 -15.93 15.76
CA LEU A 127 38.22 -16.37 16.90
C LEU A 127 38.25 -15.40 18.09
N ALA A 128 39.14 -14.40 18.08
CA ALA A 128 39.29 -13.45 19.17
C ALA A 128 38.13 -12.44 19.26
N ASP A 129 37.42 -12.17 18.17
CA ASP A 129 36.27 -11.27 18.13
C ASP A 129 34.97 -12.07 17.97
N SER A 130 34.30 -12.34 19.10
CA SER A 130 33.06 -13.14 19.11
C SER A 130 31.92 -12.51 18.30
N ALA A 131 31.97 -11.19 18.04
CA ALA A 131 31.00 -10.50 17.19
C ALA A 131 31.25 -10.76 15.68
N CYS A 132 32.43 -11.28 15.34
CA CYS A 132 32.88 -11.55 13.97
C CYS A 132 32.98 -13.03 13.62
N TYR A 133 32.48 -13.90 14.48
CA TYR A 133 32.65 -15.33 14.32
C TYR A 133 31.76 -15.91 13.21
N VAL A 134 32.42 -16.56 12.24
CA VAL A 134 31.86 -17.20 11.02
C VAL A 134 30.64 -18.08 11.28
N GLY A 135 30.65 -18.89 12.35
CA GLY A 135 29.58 -19.87 12.61
C GLY A 135 28.20 -19.26 12.89
N ASN A 136 28.14 -17.98 13.29
CA ASN A 136 26.86 -17.27 13.50
C ASN A 136 26.33 -16.62 12.22
N VAL A 137 27.19 -16.45 11.21
CA VAL A 137 26.92 -15.64 10.02
C VAL A 137 26.61 -16.51 8.80
N GLU A 138 27.24 -17.69 8.72
CA GLU A 138 27.16 -18.59 7.56
C GLU A 138 25.72 -18.90 7.08
N PRO A 139 24.75 -19.31 7.93
CA PRO A 139 23.42 -19.65 7.44
C PRO A 139 22.69 -18.47 6.79
N MET A 140 22.84 -17.28 7.39
CA MET A 140 22.22 -16.06 6.91
C MET A 140 22.92 -15.53 5.67
N TYR A 141 24.25 -15.56 5.64
CA TYR A 141 25.03 -15.21 4.46
C TYR A 141 24.67 -16.08 3.26
N ASN A 142 24.58 -17.40 3.45
CA ASN A 142 24.16 -18.34 2.41
C ASN A 142 22.73 -18.06 1.96
N THR A 143 21.81 -17.75 2.87
CA THR A 143 20.42 -17.39 2.52
C THR A 143 20.34 -16.09 1.69
N VAL A 144 21.18 -15.10 2.00
CA VAL A 144 21.28 -13.87 1.20
C VAL A 144 21.85 -14.17 -0.18
N LEU A 145 22.92 -14.97 -0.26
CA LEU A 145 23.53 -15.36 -1.53
C LEU A 145 22.62 -16.22 -2.40
N ASP A 146 21.90 -17.17 -1.81
CA ASP A 146 20.94 -18.00 -2.53
C ASP A 146 19.89 -17.11 -3.19
N ARG A 147 19.41 -16.05 -2.52
CA ARG A 147 18.52 -15.04 -3.12
C ARG A 147 19.17 -14.24 -4.24
N VAL A 148 20.43 -13.83 -4.10
CA VAL A 148 21.17 -13.15 -5.18
C VAL A 148 21.30 -14.06 -6.41
N ASN A 149 21.54 -15.35 -6.20
CA ASN A 149 21.76 -16.31 -7.27
C ASN A 149 20.46 -16.84 -7.91
N ASP A 150 19.35 -16.87 -7.15
CA ASP A 150 18.01 -17.28 -7.61
C ASP A 150 17.26 -16.13 -8.32
N ALA A 151 17.69 -14.89 -8.10
CA ALA A 151 17.06 -13.72 -8.72
C ALA A 151 17.31 -13.69 -10.23
N ASP A 152 16.29 -14.03 -11.00
CA ASP A 152 16.22 -13.98 -12.47
C ASP A 152 16.39 -12.57 -13.10
N SER A 153 16.84 -11.56 -12.34
CA SER A 153 17.39 -10.24 -12.74
C SER A 153 17.16 -9.13 -11.69
N GLU A 154 16.66 -9.42 -10.50
CA GLU A 154 16.35 -8.37 -9.51
C GLU A 154 17.59 -8.03 -8.65
N VAL A 155 17.89 -6.73 -8.55
CA VAL A 155 18.99 -6.22 -7.73
C VAL A 155 18.61 -6.34 -6.25
N LEU A 156 19.32 -7.18 -5.50
CA LEU A 156 19.09 -7.32 -4.07
C LEU A 156 19.64 -6.09 -3.34
N ARG A 157 18.82 -5.44 -2.50
CA ARG A 157 19.24 -4.31 -1.68
C ARG A 157 19.37 -4.71 -0.21
N LEU A 158 20.46 -4.31 0.42
CA LEU A 158 20.70 -4.45 1.85
C LEU A 158 20.37 -3.13 2.55
N PHE A 159 19.79 -3.20 3.74
CA PHE A 159 19.53 -2.03 4.57
C PHE A 159 20.61 -1.94 5.65
N VAL A 160 21.49 -0.95 5.55
CA VAL A 160 22.54 -0.69 6.53
C VAL A 160 22.03 0.34 7.52
N PHE A 161 22.04 0.03 8.82
CA PHE A 161 21.48 0.89 9.87
C PHE A 161 22.45 1.05 11.03
N ASP A 162 22.80 2.29 11.37
CA ASP A 162 23.55 2.62 12.57
C ASP A 162 22.60 2.93 13.74
N ARG A 163 22.62 2.09 14.78
CA ARG A 163 21.72 2.24 15.94
C ARG A 163 22.03 3.45 16.81
N SER A 164 23.22 4.04 16.67
CA SER A 164 23.68 5.17 17.49
C SER A 164 23.37 6.52 16.85
N THR A 165 23.59 6.66 15.54
CA THR A 165 23.26 7.88 14.78
C THR A 165 21.84 7.85 14.22
N LEU A 166 21.23 6.67 14.17
CA LEU A 166 19.95 6.38 13.50
C LEU A 166 19.98 6.61 12.00
N GLU A 167 21.17 6.76 11.41
CA GLU A 167 21.34 6.87 9.96
C GLU A 167 21.19 5.50 9.31
N TYR A 168 20.60 5.49 8.12
CA TYR A 168 20.49 4.30 7.29
C TYR A 168 20.60 4.63 5.82
N GLU A 169 20.92 3.60 5.03
CA GLU A 169 20.80 3.64 3.58
C GLU A 169 20.52 2.24 3.01
N PHE A 170 19.93 2.22 1.81
CA PHE A 170 19.87 1.01 1.00
C PHE A 170 21.11 0.95 0.12
N VAL A 171 21.80 -0.19 0.12
CA VAL A 171 22.92 -0.46 -0.78
C VAL A 171 22.60 -1.64 -1.68
N GLU A 172 22.98 -1.56 -2.94
CA GLU A 172 22.82 -2.65 -3.89
C GLU A 172 23.92 -3.68 -3.64
N LEU A 173 23.54 -4.95 -3.47
CA LEU A 173 24.46 -6.07 -3.32
C LEU A 173 24.87 -6.56 -4.70
N GLU A 174 26.14 -6.36 -5.03
CA GLU A 174 26.71 -6.77 -6.33
C GLU A 174 27.16 -8.23 -6.29
N GLN A 175 27.84 -8.62 -5.21
CA GLN A 175 28.41 -9.96 -5.06
C GLN A 175 28.66 -10.28 -3.58
N GLY A 176 28.54 -11.54 -3.18
CA GLY A 176 29.19 -12.04 -1.95
C GLY A 176 30.39 -12.90 -2.28
N SER A 177 31.45 -12.77 -1.48
CA SER A 177 32.66 -13.59 -1.59
C SER A 177 33.05 -14.16 -0.23
N LEU A 178 33.56 -15.39 -0.26
CA LEU A 178 34.25 -16.01 0.87
C LEU A 178 35.74 -16.05 0.54
N ILE A 179 36.55 -15.32 1.30
CA ILE A 179 38.01 -15.29 1.14
C ILE A 179 38.64 -15.88 2.39
N GLY A 180 39.08 -17.14 2.31
CA GLY A 180 39.49 -17.89 3.50
C GLY A 180 38.28 -18.13 4.39
N ASP A 181 38.30 -17.58 5.60
CA ASP A 181 37.23 -17.65 6.60
C ASP A 181 36.47 -16.31 6.73
N GLU A 182 36.59 -15.40 5.75
CA GLU A 182 35.94 -14.08 5.78
C GLU A 182 34.80 -14.01 4.76
N TYR A 183 33.58 -13.83 5.26
CA TYR A 183 32.43 -13.44 4.44
C TYR A 183 32.44 -11.92 4.18
N ARG A 184 32.40 -11.55 2.90
CA ARG A 184 32.37 -10.17 2.44
C ARG A 184 31.25 -9.95 1.42
N PHE A 185 30.62 -8.80 1.48
CA PHE A 185 29.71 -8.30 0.44
C PHE A 185 30.36 -7.17 -0.34
N SER A 186 30.39 -7.27 -1.66
CA SER A 186 30.63 -6.16 -2.59
C SER A 186 29.32 -5.43 -2.81
N ILE A 187 29.31 -4.12 -2.56
CA ILE A 187 28.09 -3.30 -2.57
C ILE A 187 28.32 -1.99 -3.35
N SER A 188 27.22 -1.32 -3.70
CA SER A 188 27.27 0.08 -4.12
C SER A 188 27.95 0.96 -3.04
N PRO A 189 28.73 1.99 -3.40
CA PRO A 189 29.45 2.82 -2.43
C PRO A 189 28.55 3.43 -1.36
N LEU A 190 28.97 3.35 -0.10
CA LEU A 190 28.23 3.93 1.03
C LEU A 190 28.20 5.46 0.99
N SER A 191 27.07 6.03 1.37
CA SER A 191 26.86 7.47 1.55
C SER A 191 27.23 7.93 2.95
N ASN A 192 27.16 7.05 3.95
CA ASN A 192 27.48 7.36 5.34
C ASN A 192 28.67 6.54 5.87
N THR A 193 29.12 6.87 7.08
CA THR A 193 30.13 6.09 7.82
C THR A 193 29.45 5.29 8.92
N TYR A 194 29.79 4.01 9.03
CA TYR A 194 29.15 3.05 9.91
C TYR A 194 30.17 2.43 10.85
N SER A 195 29.91 2.46 12.16
CA SER A 195 30.77 1.81 13.15
C SER A 195 30.38 0.36 13.37
N ARG A 196 31.37 -0.54 13.39
CA ARG A 196 31.15 -1.98 13.59
C ARG A 196 30.35 -2.33 14.85
N MET A 197 30.46 -1.51 15.90
CA MET A 197 29.77 -1.75 17.19
C MET A 197 28.27 -1.47 17.14
N ASN A 198 27.85 -0.52 16.29
CA ASN A 198 26.48 0.01 16.30
C ASN A 198 25.70 -0.35 15.04
N THR A 199 26.39 -0.77 13.98
CA THR A 199 25.76 -1.06 12.70
C THR A 199 25.20 -2.46 12.61
N SER A 200 24.03 -2.53 11.99
CA SER A 200 23.30 -3.75 11.70
C SER A 200 22.86 -3.73 10.24
N ILE A 201 22.99 -4.85 9.56
CA ILE A 201 22.62 -5.02 8.16
C ILE A 201 21.41 -5.94 8.12
N TYR A 202 20.35 -5.48 7.48
CA TYR A 202 19.08 -6.17 7.37
C TYR A 202 18.76 -6.46 5.92
N LEU A 203 18.10 -7.58 5.69
CA LEU A 203 17.36 -7.80 4.45
C LEU A 203 15.92 -7.35 4.69
N VAL A 204 15.51 -6.27 4.03
CA VAL A 204 14.25 -5.57 4.31
C VAL A 204 13.44 -5.41 3.05
N GLU A 205 12.15 -5.65 3.15
CA GLU A 205 11.18 -5.18 2.18
C GLU A 205 10.62 -3.84 2.66
N GLU A 206 10.86 -2.76 1.91
CA GLU A 206 10.16 -1.48 2.07
C GLU A 206 9.00 -1.41 1.09
N MET A 207 7.83 -1.02 1.58
CA MET A 207 6.66 -0.67 0.80
C MET A 207 6.41 0.83 0.98
N ARG A 208 6.38 1.57 -0.12
CA ARG A 208 6.15 3.02 -0.13
C ARG A 208 4.84 3.31 -0.83
N PHE A 209 3.90 3.90 -0.09
CA PHE A 209 2.59 4.31 -0.60
C PHE A 209 2.58 5.82 -0.83
N VAL A 210 2.33 6.23 -2.08
CA VAL A 210 2.31 7.63 -2.50
C VAL A 210 1.07 7.86 -3.36
N ASN A 211 0.33 8.92 -3.07
CA ASN A 211 -0.76 9.37 -3.92
C ASN A 211 -0.28 10.48 -4.84
N SER A 212 -0.35 10.26 -6.16
CA SER A 212 -0.08 11.30 -7.16
C SER A 212 -1.31 12.19 -7.31
N SER A 213 -1.17 13.49 -7.06
CA SER A 213 -2.24 14.48 -7.24
C SER A 213 -2.64 14.65 -8.70
N ASP A 214 -1.69 14.49 -9.62
CA ASP A 214 -1.89 14.72 -11.05
C ASP A 214 -2.78 13.65 -11.67
N ASP A 215 -2.49 12.39 -11.35
CA ASP A 215 -3.20 11.23 -11.91
C ASP A 215 -4.25 10.66 -10.95
N LYS A 216 -4.43 11.28 -9.77
CA LYS A 216 -5.32 10.83 -8.68
C LYS A 216 -5.17 9.34 -8.40
N THR A 217 -3.93 8.87 -8.38
CA THR A 217 -3.61 7.45 -8.29
C THR A 217 -2.77 7.22 -7.05
N LEU A 218 -3.34 6.45 -6.12
CA LEU A 218 -2.57 5.88 -5.03
C LEU A 218 -1.74 4.74 -5.61
N SER A 219 -0.45 4.82 -5.41
CA SER A 219 0.52 3.90 -5.96
C SER A 219 1.38 3.31 -4.85
N VAL A 220 1.95 2.14 -5.12
CA VAL A 220 2.84 1.44 -4.22
C VAL A 220 4.10 1.04 -4.97
N SER A 221 5.25 1.39 -4.42
CA SER A 221 6.53 0.83 -4.85
C SER A 221 7.09 -0.07 -3.74
N ALA A 222 7.83 -1.10 -4.13
CA ALA A 222 8.55 -1.95 -3.19
C ALA A 222 10.02 -2.03 -3.58
N THR A 223 10.92 -2.14 -2.59
CA THR A 223 12.38 -2.21 -2.85
C THR A 223 12.76 -3.33 -3.81
N HIS A 224 12.03 -4.46 -3.80
CA HIS A 224 12.32 -5.60 -4.67
C HIS A 224 11.84 -5.40 -6.12
N PHE A 225 10.87 -4.50 -6.38
CA PHE A 225 10.37 -4.23 -7.71
C PHE A 225 11.01 -2.97 -8.29
N SER A 226 12.20 -3.06 -8.87
CA SER A 226 12.82 -2.07 -9.79
C SER A 226 12.39 -0.60 -9.62
N ASP A 227 12.33 -0.07 -8.38
CA ASP A 227 11.66 1.19 -8.00
C ASP A 227 10.36 1.54 -8.78
N GLU A 228 9.68 0.55 -9.35
CA GLU A 228 8.57 0.75 -10.27
C GLU A 228 7.31 0.91 -9.44
N SER A 229 6.74 2.10 -9.49
CA SER A 229 5.49 2.38 -8.81
C SER A 229 4.32 1.70 -9.51
N ARG A 230 3.58 0.87 -8.77
CA ARG A 230 2.40 0.16 -9.27
C ARG A 230 1.12 0.85 -8.80
N PRO A 231 0.12 1.06 -9.68
CA PRO A 231 -1.14 1.65 -9.25
C PRO A 231 -1.87 0.70 -8.31
N LEU A 232 -2.21 1.20 -7.12
CA LEU A 232 -2.98 0.48 -6.11
C LEU A 232 -4.47 0.82 -6.22
N ALA A 233 -4.78 2.10 -6.40
CA ALA A 233 -6.15 2.61 -6.50
C ALA A 233 -6.19 3.87 -7.37
N PHE A 234 -7.25 4.01 -8.15
CA PHE A 234 -7.47 5.19 -9.01
C PHE A 234 -8.50 6.13 -8.37
N HIS A 235 -8.62 7.37 -8.85
CA HIS A 235 -9.60 8.34 -8.34
C HIS A 235 -9.44 8.63 -6.84
N VAL A 236 -8.20 8.66 -6.35
CA VAL A 236 -7.85 9.04 -4.98
C VAL A 236 -7.42 10.51 -4.98
N ASP A 237 -8.26 11.37 -4.41
CA ASP A 237 -8.00 12.80 -4.30
C ASP A 237 -7.05 13.12 -3.15
N ALA A 238 -7.15 12.38 -2.04
CA ALA A 238 -6.28 12.58 -0.88
C ALA A 238 -5.99 11.27 -0.15
N PHE A 239 -4.73 11.13 0.28
CA PHE A 239 -4.27 10.09 1.19
C PHE A 239 -3.67 10.75 2.43
N ARG A 240 -4.28 10.51 3.58
CA ARG A 240 -3.90 11.09 4.88
C ARG A 240 -3.54 9.99 5.87
N VAL A 241 -2.46 10.20 6.60
CA VAL A 241 -1.95 9.28 7.60
C VAL A 241 -1.74 10.04 8.91
N SER A 242 -2.21 9.45 9.99
CA SER A 242 -1.97 9.99 11.32
C SER A 242 -1.64 8.87 12.28
N LEU A 243 -0.60 9.07 13.08
CA LEU A 243 -0.12 8.14 14.07
C LEU A 243 -0.65 8.55 15.44
N MET A 244 -1.34 7.65 16.12
CA MET A 244 -1.61 7.81 17.55
C MET A 244 -0.56 7.02 18.33
N MET A 245 0.16 7.72 19.18
CA MET A 245 1.22 7.17 20.03
C MET A 245 0.64 6.57 21.32
N GLN A 246 1.42 5.73 22.01
CA GLN A 246 1.00 5.09 23.26
C GLN A 246 0.74 6.08 24.40
N ASP A 247 1.42 7.22 24.40
CA ASP A 247 1.21 8.34 25.34
C ASP A 247 -0.03 9.19 25.03
N GLY A 248 -0.72 8.91 23.91
CA GLY A 248 -1.90 9.64 23.46
C GLY A 248 -1.61 10.80 22.51
N GLU A 249 -0.34 11.12 22.23
CA GLU A 249 0.03 12.11 21.22
C GLU A 249 -0.44 11.65 19.83
N THR A 250 -0.92 12.60 19.02
CA THR A 250 -1.22 12.37 17.60
C THR A 250 -0.18 13.08 16.75
N ARG A 251 0.41 12.37 15.79
CA ARG A 251 1.43 12.90 14.88
C ARG A 251 0.99 12.73 13.42
N SER A 252 1.24 13.72 12.57
CA SER A 252 1.11 13.61 11.11
C SER A 252 2.42 13.19 10.43
N GLU A 253 3.53 13.23 11.16
CA GLU A 253 4.85 12.86 10.66
C GLU A 253 5.60 11.95 11.64
N LEU A 254 6.45 11.09 11.08
CA LEU A 254 7.43 10.31 11.81
C LEU A 254 8.60 10.00 10.87
N SER A 255 9.70 10.73 11.06
CA SER A 255 10.95 10.48 10.33
C SER A 255 11.68 9.25 10.90
N GLY A 256 12.34 8.50 10.02
CA GLY A 256 13.15 7.34 10.40
C GLY A 256 14.29 7.67 11.39
N ASN A 257 14.76 8.91 11.43
CA ASN A 257 15.86 9.34 12.30
C ASN A 257 15.37 10.06 13.57
N SER A 258 14.08 10.02 13.87
CA SER A 258 13.48 10.76 15.00
C SER A 258 13.90 10.23 16.38
N GLY A 259 14.46 9.03 16.46
CA GLY A 259 14.75 8.34 17.72
C GLY A 259 13.53 7.87 18.48
N ILE A 260 12.34 8.04 17.91
CA ILE A 260 11.08 7.55 18.49
C ILE A 260 10.90 6.10 18.03
N PRO A 261 10.87 5.12 18.96
CA PRO A 261 10.63 3.73 18.61
C PRO A 261 9.29 3.58 17.89
N TRP A 262 9.25 2.88 16.76
CA TRP A 262 7.99 2.61 16.04
C TRP A 262 7.03 1.77 16.90
N LYS A 263 7.54 0.99 17.86
CA LYS A 263 6.73 0.27 18.85
C LYS A 263 5.93 1.21 19.76
N ASN A 264 6.25 2.50 19.83
CA ASN A 264 5.44 3.49 20.54
C ASN A 264 4.17 3.90 19.76
N ILE A 265 3.99 3.45 18.52
CA ILE A 265 2.76 3.66 17.76
C ILE A 265 1.67 2.76 18.34
N LYS A 266 0.61 3.36 18.85
CA LYS A 266 -0.59 2.64 19.33
C LYS A 266 -1.49 2.22 18.18
N ARG A 267 -1.71 3.11 17.19
CA ARG A 267 -2.48 2.83 15.98
C ARG A 267 -2.12 3.80 14.86
N ILE A 268 -2.26 3.35 13.62
CA ILE A 268 -2.13 4.13 12.39
C ILE A 268 -3.54 4.38 11.85
N MET A 269 -3.91 5.65 11.73
CA MET A 269 -5.18 6.09 11.16
C MET A 269 -4.94 6.50 9.71
N ILE A 270 -5.65 5.86 8.79
CA ILE A 270 -5.59 6.17 7.37
C ILE A 270 -6.92 6.76 6.95
N THR A 271 -6.89 7.87 6.20
CA THR A 271 -8.06 8.40 5.51
C THR A 271 -7.78 8.50 4.02
N LEU A 272 -8.62 7.84 3.22
CA LEU A 272 -8.60 7.93 1.77
C LEU A 272 -9.84 8.68 1.33
N SER A 273 -9.65 9.75 0.57
CA SER A 273 -10.72 10.49 -0.09
C SER A 273 -10.57 10.32 -1.59
N GLY A 274 -11.68 10.10 -2.28
CA GLY A 274 -11.68 9.91 -3.72
C GLY A 274 -12.93 10.49 -4.36
N GLY A 275 -12.84 10.71 -5.67
CA GLY A 275 -13.90 11.37 -6.40
C GLY A 275 -13.89 11.09 -7.88
N ASP A 276 -15.06 11.16 -8.49
CA ASP A 276 -15.30 10.94 -9.91
C ASP A 276 -16.22 12.07 -10.43
N ALA A 277 -16.22 12.31 -11.73
CA ALA A 277 -17.04 13.34 -12.34
C ALA A 277 -17.83 12.76 -13.52
N PHE A 278 -19.15 12.99 -13.53
CA PHE A 278 -20.01 12.58 -14.64
C PHE A 278 -21.06 13.64 -14.94
N LYS A 279 -21.05 14.15 -16.18
CA LYS A 279 -21.97 15.21 -16.66
C LYS A 279 -22.04 16.41 -15.71
N ASP A 280 -20.88 17.01 -15.41
CA ASP A 280 -20.74 18.19 -14.53
C ASP A 280 -21.22 17.98 -13.09
N ARG A 281 -21.44 16.73 -12.69
CA ARG A 281 -21.69 16.35 -11.28
C ARG A 281 -20.44 15.68 -10.73
N GLU A 282 -19.98 16.19 -9.61
CA GLU A 282 -18.90 15.60 -8.84
C GLU A 282 -19.48 14.62 -7.82
N PHE A 283 -18.80 13.49 -7.69
CA PHE A 283 -19.06 12.47 -6.68
C PHE A 283 -17.82 12.40 -5.82
N SER A 284 -17.97 12.52 -4.51
CA SER A 284 -16.86 12.31 -3.59
C SER A 284 -17.26 11.32 -2.50
N SER A 285 -16.27 10.58 -2.01
CA SER A 285 -16.41 9.69 -0.87
C SER A 285 -15.11 9.69 -0.08
N SER A 286 -15.23 9.44 1.22
CA SER A 286 -14.09 9.29 2.11
C SER A 286 -14.29 8.07 2.99
N ILE A 287 -13.22 7.31 3.20
CA ILE A 287 -13.17 6.17 4.10
C ILE A 287 -11.97 6.34 5.03
N SER A 288 -12.20 6.13 6.32
CA SER A 288 -11.16 6.11 7.34
C SER A 288 -11.08 4.74 7.98
N GLY A 289 -9.86 4.32 8.29
CA GLY A 289 -9.57 3.05 8.96
C GLY A 289 -8.50 3.24 10.04
N GLU A 290 -8.60 2.45 11.11
CA GLU A 290 -7.59 2.39 12.16
C GLU A 290 -6.93 1.02 12.16
N PHE A 291 -5.60 0.99 12.17
CA PHE A 291 -4.81 -0.24 12.07
C PHE A 291 -3.75 -0.30 13.16
N PHE A 292 -3.43 -1.53 13.56
CA PHE A 292 -2.47 -1.83 14.62
C PHE A 292 -1.32 -2.64 14.01
N PRO A 293 -0.07 -2.17 14.08
CA PRO A 293 1.08 -2.99 13.73
C PRO A 293 1.18 -4.17 14.70
N ARG A 294 1.27 -5.41 14.20
CA ARG A 294 1.11 -6.63 15.02
C ARG A 294 2.12 -6.74 16.15
N ASN A 295 3.33 -6.23 15.93
CA ASN A 295 4.48 -6.46 16.80
C ASN A 295 4.67 -5.37 17.87
N VAL A 296 3.78 -4.38 17.94
CA VAL A 296 3.75 -3.39 19.04
C VAL A 296 3.52 -4.06 20.40
N LEU A 297 2.82 -5.20 20.43
CA LEU A 297 2.53 -5.95 21.66
C LEU A 297 3.46 -7.16 21.86
N SER A 298 4.39 -7.40 20.93
CA SER A 298 5.37 -8.48 21.09
C SER A 298 6.43 -8.07 22.10
N TYR A 299 6.53 -8.82 23.19
CA TYR A 299 7.62 -8.69 24.15
C TYR A 299 8.88 -9.27 23.51
N GLU A 300 9.94 -8.45 23.42
CA GLU A 300 11.33 -8.93 23.26
C GLU A 300 11.92 -9.24 24.64
#